data_AF-A0A837KEY9-F1
#
_entry.id   AF-A0A837KEY9-F1
#
_cell.length_a   1.000
_cell.length_b   1.000
_cell.length_c   1.000
_cell.angle_alpha   90.00
_cell.angle_beta   90.00
_cell.angle_gamma   90.00
#
_symmetry.space_group_name_H-M   'P 1'
#
loop_
_entity.id
_entity.type
_entity.pdbx_description
1 polymer ?
#
loop_
_entity_poly.entity_id
_entity_poly.type
_entity_poly.pdbx_seq_one_letter_code
_entity_poly.pdbx_strand_id
1 'polypeptide(L)'
;MFNPEIKTTFLQGYKENTQKAYSRVFNLTMKFEVEKDKDLLHFTLDEIETALHGFHASTGDSLNTAGRTISAYLNWARAEGLREDT
;
A
#
# COMPACT_ATOMS: atom_id res chain seq x y z
N MET A 1 10.37 -0.77 0.97
CA MET A 1 9.11 -1.52 0.89
C MET A 1 9.20 -2.75 1.80
N PHE A 2 8.19 -3.01 2.63
CA PHE A 2 8.04 -4.28 3.33
C PHE A 2 7.63 -5.37 2.31
N ASN A 3 8.11 -6.61 2.45
CA ASN A 3 7.92 -7.71 1.48
C ASN A 3 8.07 -7.27 0.01
N PRO A 4 9.29 -6.86 -0.42
CA PRO A 4 9.50 -6.27 -1.73
C PRO A 4 9.15 -7.21 -2.90
N GLU A 5 9.23 -8.52 -2.71
CA GLU A 5 8.86 -9.56 -3.69
C GLU A 5 7.40 -9.39 -4.15
N ILE A 6 6.45 -9.47 -3.20
CA ILE A 6 5.01 -9.38 -3.46
C ILE A 6 4.65 -8.02 -4.07
N LYS A 7 5.20 -6.94 -3.48
CA LYS A 7 4.92 -5.58 -3.95
C LYS A 7 5.49 -5.36 -5.35
N THR A 8 6.63 -5.95 -5.69
CA THR A 8 7.18 -5.91 -7.06
C THR A 8 6.29 -6.66 -8.04
N THR A 9 5.78 -7.85 -7.68
CA THR A 9 4.82 -8.59 -8.51
C THR A 9 3.58 -7.76 -8.82
N PHE A 10 3.00 -7.10 -7.81
CA PHE A 10 1.89 -6.17 -8.03
C PHE A 10 2.23 -5.04 -9.01
N LEU A 11 3.42 -4.45 -8.88
CA LEU A 11 3.85 -3.32 -9.70
C LEU A 11 4.10 -3.71 -11.17
N GLN A 12 4.45 -4.96 -11.46
CA GLN A 12 4.69 -5.44 -12.84
C GLN A 12 3.45 -5.29 -13.74
N GLY A 13 2.24 -5.24 -13.18
CA GLY A 13 1.00 -4.99 -13.93
C GLY A 13 0.81 -3.54 -14.41
N TYR A 14 1.69 -2.61 -14.04
CA TYR A 14 1.54 -1.18 -14.32
C TYR A 14 2.68 -0.59 -15.15
N LYS A 15 2.42 0.56 -15.80
CA LYS A 15 3.46 1.33 -16.51
C LYS A 15 4.47 1.93 -15.53
N GLU A 16 5.71 2.14 -15.98
CA GLU A 16 6.84 2.60 -15.16
C GLU A 16 6.52 3.85 -14.30
N ASN A 17 5.81 4.84 -14.85
CA ASN A 17 5.42 6.04 -14.10
C ASN A 17 4.48 5.72 -12.92
N THR A 18 3.51 4.82 -13.14
CA THR A 18 2.62 4.35 -12.09
C THR A 18 3.38 3.51 -11.06
N GLN A 19 4.33 2.69 -11.52
CA GLN A 19 5.18 1.93 -10.60
C GLN A 19 5.95 2.85 -9.66
N LYS A 20 6.58 3.91 -10.18
CA LYS A 20 7.29 4.91 -9.37
C LYS A 20 6.37 5.60 -8.36
N ALA A 21 5.13 5.94 -8.75
CA ALA A 21 4.17 6.54 -7.84
C ALA A 21 3.74 5.57 -6.73
N TYR A 22 3.41 4.33 -7.07
CA TYR A 22 2.97 3.32 -6.12
C TYR A 22 4.10 2.88 -5.18
N SER A 23 5.33 2.74 -5.68
CA SER A 23 6.51 2.46 -4.85
C SER A 23 6.76 3.53 -3.80
N ARG A 24 6.46 4.81 -4.08
CA ARG A 24 6.55 5.87 -3.07
C ARG A 24 5.56 5.64 -1.93
N VAL A 25 4.32 5.25 -2.26
CA VAL A 25 3.31 4.91 -1.25
C VAL A 25 3.76 3.71 -0.42
N PHE A 26 4.28 2.65 -1.03
CA PHE A 26 4.78 1.48 -0.30
C PHE A 26 6.01 1.78 0.58
N ASN A 27 6.84 2.74 0.19
CA ASN A 27 7.92 3.20 1.05
C ASN A 27 7.41 4.04 2.23
N LEU A 28 6.33 4.79 2.06
CA LEU A 28 5.68 5.51 3.14
C LEU A 28 4.94 4.57 4.11
N THR A 29 4.30 3.51 3.61
CA THR A 29 3.65 2.49 4.47
C THR A 29 4.65 1.63 5.22
N MET A 30 5.86 1.45 4.68
CA MET A 30 6.89 0.56 5.24
C MET A 30 7.17 0.83 6.72
N LYS A 31 7.18 2.10 7.17
CA LYS A 31 7.41 2.42 8.58
C LYS A 31 6.34 1.79 9.48
N PHE A 32 5.07 1.84 9.07
CA PHE A 32 3.96 1.24 9.82
C PHE A 32 3.94 -0.28 9.70
N GLU A 33 4.32 -0.82 8.54
CA GLU A 33 4.44 -2.27 8.33
C GLU A 33 5.53 -2.87 9.25
N VAL A 34 6.66 -2.17 9.41
CA VAL A 34 7.73 -2.55 10.34
C VAL A 34 7.29 -2.38 11.80
N GLU A 35 6.64 -1.27 12.16
CA GLU A 35 6.14 -1.04 13.53
C GLU A 35 5.12 -2.10 13.97
N LYS A 36 4.32 -2.62 13.04
CA LYS A 36 3.28 -3.61 13.29
C LYS A 36 3.73 -5.05 13.02
N ASP A 37 4.97 -5.23 12.55
CA ASP A 37 5.53 -6.51 12.09
C ASP A 37 4.59 -7.29 11.17
N LYS A 38 3.96 -6.59 10.22
CA LYS A 38 3.04 -7.21 9.26
C LYS A 38 2.92 -6.40 7.97
N ASP A 39 2.59 -7.10 6.89
CA ASP A 39 2.38 -6.47 5.58
C ASP A 39 1.08 -5.66 5.54
N LEU A 40 1.09 -4.58 4.77
CA LEU A 40 -0.09 -3.77 4.44
C LEU A 40 -1.29 -4.60 3.97
N LEU A 41 -1.05 -5.73 3.29
CA LEU A 41 -2.11 -6.63 2.84
C LEU A 41 -2.86 -7.30 4.01
N HIS A 42 -2.32 -7.27 5.23
CA HIS A 42 -2.96 -7.75 6.47
C HIS A 42 -3.42 -6.62 7.40
N PHE A 43 -3.41 -5.37 6.93
CA PHE A 43 -3.92 -4.26 7.74
C PHE A 43 -5.45 -4.30 7.80
N THR A 44 -5.99 -3.94 8.97
CA THR A 44 -7.40 -3.60 9.14
C THR A 44 -7.69 -2.21 8.58
N LEU A 45 -8.97 -1.84 8.49
CA LEU A 45 -9.37 -0.51 8.04
C LEU A 45 -8.77 0.59 8.93
N ASP A 46 -8.85 0.42 10.25
CA ASP A 46 -8.31 1.38 11.25
C ASP A 46 -6.80 1.57 11.11
N GLU A 47 -6.06 0.50 10.77
CA GLU A 47 -4.62 0.58 10.57
C GLU A 47 -4.24 1.25 9.27
N ILE A 48 -5.04 1.06 8.21
CA ILE A 48 -4.89 1.79 6.95
C ILE A 48 -5.17 3.28 7.19
N GLU A 49 -6.23 3.61 7.93
CA GLU A 49 -6.55 4.99 8.30
C GLU A 49 -5.41 5.64 9.10
N THR A 50 -4.88 4.92 10.10
CA THR A 50 -3.73 5.37 10.89
C THR A 50 -2.50 5.61 10.01
N ALA A 51 -2.20 4.69 9.09
CA ALA A 51 -1.08 4.84 8.16
C ALA A 51 -1.24 6.07 7.26
N LEU A 52 -2.45 6.28 6.71
CA LEU A 52 -2.79 7.43 5.88
C LEU A 52 -2.70 8.75 6.66
N HIS A 53 -3.16 8.80 7.91
CA HIS A 53 -3.03 9.99 8.76
C HIS A 53 -1.57 10.33 9.07
N GLY A 54 -0.72 9.32 9.25
CA GLY A 54 0.70 9.55 9.50
C GLY A 54 1.54 9.83 8.25
N PHE A 55 0.94 10.02 7.07
CA PHE A 55 1.66 10.39 5.85
C PHE A 55 2.10 11.86 5.80
N HIS A 56 1.70 12.73 6.74
CA HIS A 56 2.02 14.17 6.73
C HIS A 56 1.89 14.80 5.32
N ALA A 57 0.90 14.34 4.56
CA ALA A 57 0.73 14.72 3.17
C ALA A 57 0.51 16.23 3.09
N SER A 58 1.41 16.95 2.42
CA SER A 58 1.33 18.41 2.28
C SER A 58 0.15 18.84 1.40
N THR A 59 -0.43 17.91 0.65
CA THR A 59 -1.56 18.12 -0.27
C THR A 59 -2.53 16.95 -0.22
N GLY A 60 -3.83 17.22 -0.37
CA GLY A 60 -4.88 16.20 -0.45
C GLY A 60 -4.69 15.22 -1.61
N ASP A 61 -4.05 15.66 -2.71
CA ASP A 61 -3.74 14.79 -3.85
C ASP A 61 -2.77 13.65 -3.50
N SER A 62 -1.82 13.92 -2.60
CA SER A 62 -0.87 12.90 -2.14
C SER A 62 -1.60 11.84 -1.30
N LEU A 63 -2.54 12.27 -0.46
CA LEU A 63 -3.39 11.38 0.34
C LEU A 63 -4.33 10.55 -0.55
N ASN A 64 -4.95 11.18 -1.55
CA ASN A 64 -5.80 10.50 -2.52
C ASN A 64 -5.02 9.46 -3.33
N THR A 65 -3.79 9.79 -3.75
CA THR A 65 -2.91 8.86 -4.46
C THR A 65 -2.55 7.67 -3.58
N ALA A 66 -2.22 7.92 -2.30
CA ALA A 66 -1.96 6.86 -1.34
C ALA A 66 -3.19 5.94 -1.16
N GLY A 67 -4.37 6.51 -0.88
CA GLY A 67 -5.60 5.74 -0.70
C GLY A 67 -5.96 4.90 -1.93
N ARG A 68 -5.83 5.46 -3.14
CA ARG A 68 -6.04 4.73 -4.40
C ARG A 68 -5.04 3.59 -4.58
N THR A 69 -3.76 3.83 -4.27
CA THR A 69 -2.70 2.83 -4.40
C THR A 69 -2.94 1.66 -3.44
N ILE A 70 -3.23 1.96 -2.17
CA ILE A 70 -3.51 0.95 -1.15
C ILE A 70 -4.75 0.14 -1.55
N SER A 71 -5.83 0.81 -1.98
CA SER A 71 -7.04 0.12 -2.44
C SER A 71 -6.78 -0.80 -3.63
N ALA A 72 -6.01 -0.34 -4.63
CA ALA A 72 -5.63 -1.15 -5.78
C ALA A 72 -4.79 -2.37 -5.38
N TYR A 73 -3.87 -2.20 -4.44
CA TYR A 73 -3.03 -3.28 -3.93
C TYR A 73 -3.84 -4.33 -3.16
N LEU A 74 -4.76 -3.90 -2.29
CA LEU A 74 -5.62 -4.81 -1.54
C LEU A 74 -6.57 -5.59 -2.45
N ASN A 75 -7.15 -4.93 -3.46
CA ASN A 75 -8.02 -5.60 -4.43
C ASN A 75 -7.25 -6.62 -5.27
N TRP A 76 -6.04 -6.28 -5.70
CA TRP A 76 -5.16 -7.23 -6.38
C TRP A 76 -4.81 -8.42 -5.47
N ALA A 77 -4.43 -8.16 -4.21
CA ALA A 77 -4.09 -9.22 -3.26
C ALA A 77 -5.28 -10.17 -3.02
N ARG A 78 -6.51 -9.66 -3.00
CA ARG A 78 -7.72 -10.50 -2.93
C ARG A 78 -7.88 -11.36 -4.18
N ALA A 79 -7.68 -10.79 -5.37
CA ALA A 79 -7.80 -11.51 -6.63
C ALA A 79 -6.76 -12.65 -6.75
N GLU A 80 -5.56 -12.46 -6.21
CA GLU A 80 -4.49 -13.47 -6.14
C GLU A 80 -4.66 -14.48 -4.98
N GLY A 81 -5.69 -14.33 -4.14
CA GLY A 81 -5.90 -15.18 -2.97
C GLY A 81 -4.91 -14.96 -1.82
N LEU A 82 -4.18 -13.84 -1.84
CA LEU A 82 -3.23 -13.45 -0.79
C LEU A 82 -3.92 -12.78 0.41
N ARG A 83 -5.16 -12.33 0.24
CA ARG A 83 -5.98 -11.72 1.29
C ARG A 83 -7.38 -12.33 1.29
N GLU A 84 -7.82 -12.76 2.47
CA GLU A 84 -9.20 -13.23 2.70
C GLU A 84 -10.14 -12.06 2.99
N ASP A 85 -11.38 -12.15 2.50
CA ASP A 85 -12.48 -11.27 2.93
C ASP A 85 -12.86 -11.66 4.36
N THR A 86 -12.32 -10.94 5.33
CA THR A 86 -12.72 -11.04 6.75
C THR A 86 -13.85 -10.06 7.05
#